data_AF-A0A7S1LVY4-F1
#
_entry.id   AF-A0A7S1LVY4-F1
#
_cell.length_a   1.000
_cell.length_b   1.000
_cell.length_c   1.000
_cell.angle_alpha   90.00
_cell.angle_beta   90.00
_cell.angle_gamma   90.00
#
_symmetry.space_group_name_H-M   'P 1'
#
loop_
_entity.id
_entity.type
_entity.pdbx_description
1 polymer ?
#
loop_
_entity_poly.entity_id
_entity_poly.type
_entity_poly.pdbx_seq_one_letter_code
_entity_poly.pdbx_strand_id
1 'polypeptide(L)'
;NSFCTLLGVATVMPSGPKWDGKNRHAREAAARDEERRANAKAQEERAREDAMWADDGGKKNKKAQQRAEDAAEKAEEQRRRKAEAAREYEAEMAALDKGAPAKVAKRAAQKEVTKNIVAGSLKTHSRDVTRMDIPLENPNRGPAAAGLQDDMGDRAASSGGADRAKNQTVPDDRHIGKRARVAYRKFVEQNMPLLKQDKKLRRSQLMDMLWAMWQKSPENPFVQRAENRAEEALRRKWFEEGSDDDAAEE
;
A
#
# COMPACT_ATOMS: atom_id res chain seq x y z
N ASN A 1 82.40 31.32 -21.08
CA ASN A 1 81.63 30.93 -19.87
C ASN A 1 80.17 31.25 -20.06
N SER A 2 79.44 30.34 -20.71
CA SER A 2 77.98 30.42 -20.84
C SER A 2 77.36 29.62 -19.69
N PHE A 3 76.71 30.30 -18.75
CA PHE A 3 75.98 29.67 -17.66
C PHE A 3 74.65 29.15 -18.20
N CYS A 4 74.47 27.83 -18.14
CA CYS A 4 73.24 27.14 -18.52
C CYS A 4 72.26 27.23 -17.33
N THR A 5 71.22 28.05 -17.46
CA THR A 5 70.09 28.12 -16.52
C THR A 5 69.19 26.90 -16.69
N LEU A 6 69.33 25.93 -15.79
CA LEU A 6 68.40 24.81 -15.64
C LEU A 6 67.06 25.33 -15.06
N LEU A 7 66.08 25.51 -15.95
CA LEU A 7 64.67 25.66 -15.59
C LEU A 7 64.15 24.32 -15.07
N GLY A 8 64.13 24.17 -13.75
CA GLY A 8 63.43 23.07 -13.08
C GLY A 8 61.92 23.24 -13.23
N VAL A 9 61.31 22.47 -14.13
CA VAL A 9 59.85 22.35 -14.22
C VAL A 9 59.40 21.49 -13.04
N ALA A 10 58.98 22.14 -11.95
CA ALA A 10 58.33 21.49 -10.84
C ALA A 10 56.97 20.93 -11.31
N THR A 11 56.93 19.62 -11.54
CA THR A 11 55.71 18.88 -11.83
C THR A 11 54.88 18.83 -10.55
N VAL A 12 53.93 19.76 -10.40
CA VAL A 12 52.89 19.67 -9.37
C VAL A 12 52.07 18.41 -9.67
N MET A 13 52.24 17.37 -8.85
CA MET A 13 51.37 16.20 -8.91
C MET A 13 49.96 16.64 -8.50
N PRO A 14 48.91 16.28 -9.26
CA PRO A 14 47.54 16.53 -8.83
C PRO A 14 47.32 15.75 -7.54
N SER A 15 47.09 16.49 -6.45
CA SER A 15 46.73 15.94 -5.16
C SER A 15 45.55 14.98 -5.36
N GLY A 16 45.74 13.72 -4.94
CA GLY A 16 44.72 12.68 -5.07
C GLY A 16 43.39 13.08 -4.40
N PRO A 17 42.28 12.41 -4.76
CA PRO A 17 40.95 12.80 -4.33
C PRO A 17 40.91 12.98 -2.81
N LYS A 18 40.71 14.24 -2.40
CA LYS A 18 40.50 14.60 -0.99
C LYS A 18 39.39 13.72 -0.45
N TRP A 19 39.71 12.90 0.55
CA TRP A 19 38.72 12.07 1.21
C TRP A 19 37.70 12.99 1.88
N ASP A 20 36.53 13.18 1.25
CA ASP A 20 35.46 13.96 1.87
C ASP A 20 34.90 13.09 2.99
N GLY A 21 35.41 13.28 4.22
CA GLY A 21 35.19 12.50 5.43
C GLY A 21 33.75 12.40 5.95
N LYS A 22 32.76 12.49 5.06
CA LYS A 22 31.36 12.20 5.33
C LYS A 22 31.14 10.69 5.27
N ASN A 23 30.80 10.13 6.43
CA ASN A 23 30.41 8.74 6.59
C ASN A 23 29.34 8.33 5.56
N ARG A 24 29.42 7.11 5.02
CA ARG A 24 28.48 6.58 4.01
C ARG A 24 27.01 6.78 4.41
N HIS A 25 26.70 6.61 5.69
CA HIS A 25 25.35 6.84 6.22
C HIS A 25 24.92 8.31 6.20
N ALA A 26 25.85 9.25 6.39
CA ALA A 26 25.56 10.68 6.29
C ALA A 26 25.28 11.11 4.84
N ARG A 27 26.00 10.52 3.87
CA ARG A 27 25.71 10.73 2.44
C ARG A 27 24.34 10.15 2.05
N GLU A 28 24.01 8.97 2.57
CA GLU A 28 22.72 8.33 2.31
C GLU A 28 21.54 9.06 2.97
N ALA A 29 21.72 9.61 4.17
CA ALA A 29 20.71 10.46 4.82
C ALA A 29 20.48 11.77 4.05
N ALA A 30 21.56 12.43 3.61
CA ALA A 30 21.46 13.63 2.78
C ALA A 30 20.74 13.36 1.45
N ALA A 31 21.03 12.22 0.79
CA ALA A 31 20.33 11.81 -0.43
C ALA A 31 18.82 11.61 -0.19
N ARG A 32 18.42 11.00 0.93
CA ARG A 32 16.99 10.87 1.28
C ARG A 32 16.32 12.21 1.55
N ASP A 33 17.02 13.14 2.19
CA ASP A 33 16.49 14.47 2.47
C ASP A 33 16.33 15.28 1.18
N GLU A 34 17.25 15.12 0.23
CA GLU A 34 17.17 15.68 -1.11
C GLU A 34 16.04 15.05 -1.92
N GLU A 35 15.88 13.72 -1.91
CA GLU A 35 14.74 13.03 -2.55
C GLU A 35 13.39 13.47 -1.97
N ARG A 36 13.28 13.63 -0.64
CA ARG A 36 12.05 14.14 -0.02
C ARG A 36 11.75 15.58 -0.43
N ARG A 37 12.77 16.43 -0.52
CA ARG A 37 12.62 17.82 -0.98
C ARG A 37 12.28 17.89 -2.46
N ALA A 38 12.90 17.06 -3.29
CA ALA A 38 12.62 16.97 -4.72
C ALA A 38 11.20 16.47 -4.96
N ASN A 39 10.75 15.44 -4.23
CA ASN A 39 9.38 14.94 -4.33
C ASN A 39 8.37 15.96 -3.81
N ALA A 40 8.66 16.66 -2.71
CA ALA A 40 7.79 17.74 -2.22
C ALA A 40 7.68 18.88 -3.24
N LYS A 41 8.79 19.29 -3.88
CA LYS A 41 8.78 20.29 -4.95
C LYS A 41 8.02 19.80 -6.18
N ALA A 42 8.24 18.56 -6.61
CA ALA A 42 7.51 17.98 -7.74
C ALA A 42 6.00 17.88 -7.46
N GLN A 43 5.61 17.56 -6.22
CA GLN A 43 4.20 17.58 -5.80
C GLN A 43 3.64 19.00 -5.77
N GLU A 44 4.43 19.98 -5.32
CA GLU A 44 4.02 21.38 -5.34
C GLU A 44 3.90 21.91 -6.77
N GLU A 45 4.82 21.57 -7.66
CA GLU A 45 4.77 21.91 -9.09
C GLU A 45 3.58 21.25 -9.77
N ARG A 46 3.34 19.97 -9.54
CA ARG A 46 2.13 19.28 -10.02
C ARG A 46 0.86 19.93 -9.48
N ALA A 47 0.81 20.27 -8.20
CA ALA A 47 -0.36 20.94 -7.63
C ALA A 47 -0.55 22.36 -8.21
N ARG A 48 0.54 23.07 -8.54
CA ARG A 48 0.49 24.38 -9.20
C ARG A 48 0.05 24.26 -10.66
N GLU A 49 0.55 23.26 -11.38
CA GLU A 49 0.11 22.92 -12.73
C GLU A 49 -1.36 22.51 -12.70
N ASP A 50 -1.74 21.55 -11.86
CA ASP A 50 -3.14 21.13 -11.68
C ASP A 50 -4.04 22.31 -11.28
N ALA A 51 -3.56 23.26 -10.49
CA ALA A 51 -4.31 24.47 -10.16
C ALA A 51 -4.40 25.47 -11.34
N MET A 52 -3.36 25.55 -12.18
CA MET A 52 -3.36 26.38 -13.39
C MET A 52 -4.21 25.77 -14.51
N TRP A 53 -4.30 24.44 -14.55
CA TRP A 53 -5.11 23.65 -15.48
C TRP A 53 -6.48 23.26 -14.93
N ALA A 54 -6.76 23.56 -13.65
CA ALA A 54 -8.10 23.51 -13.09
C ALA A 54 -8.91 24.59 -13.78
N ASP A 55 -9.54 24.20 -14.87
CA ASP A 55 -10.45 25.03 -15.64
C ASP A 55 -11.49 25.58 -14.64
N ASP A 56 -11.46 26.88 -14.39
CA ASP A 56 -12.52 27.61 -13.69
C ASP A 56 -13.73 27.62 -14.63
N GLY A 57 -14.27 26.43 -14.91
CA GLY A 57 -15.41 26.20 -15.78
C GLY A 57 -16.55 27.00 -15.20
N GLY A 58 -16.77 28.18 -15.79
CA GLY A 58 -17.49 29.27 -15.14
C GLY A 58 -18.80 28.77 -14.54
N LYS A 59 -19.15 29.22 -13.33
CA LYS A 59 -20.30 28.88 -12.44
C LYS A 59 -21.29 27.78 -12.87
N LYS A 60 -21.75 27.78 -14.13
CA LYS A 60 -22.54 26.73 -14.79
C LYS A 60 -21.85 25.36 -14.84
N ASN A 61 -20.55 25.24 -15.14
CA ASN A 61 -19.88 23.93 -15.22
C ASN A 61 -19.71 23.32 -13.81
N LYS A 62 -19.30 24.15 -12.84
CA LYS A 62 -19.26 23.77 -11.42
C LYS A 62 -20.63 23.31 -10.89
N LYS A 63 -21.72 24.00 -11.26
CA LYS A 63 -23.08 23.59 -10.88
C LYS A 63 -23.52 22.29 -11.57
N ALA A 64 -23.06 22.04 -12.80
CA ALA A 64 -23.33 20.80 -13.51
C ALA A 64 -22.58 19.61 -12.89
N GLN A 65 -21.30 19.78 -12.55
CA GLN A 65 -20.50 18.80 -11.81
C GLN A 65 -21.11 18.51 -10.43
N GLN A 66 -21.46 19.52 -9.64
CA GLN A 66 -22.11 19.32 -8.33
C GLN A 66 -23.42 18.53 -8.45
N ARG A 67 -24.25 18.84 -9.45
CA ARG A 67 -25.48 18.08 -9.69
C ARG A 67 -25.22 16.63 -10.14
N ALA A 68 -24.13 16.39 -10.86
CA ALA A 68 -23.73 15.05 -11.29
C ALA A 68 -23.17 14.23 -10.11
N GLU A 69 -22.36 14.85 -9.25
CA GLU A 69 -21.83 14.27 -8.01
C GLU A 69 -22.94 13.95 -7.01
N ASP A 70 -23.84 14.91 -6.73
CA ASP A 70 -25.01 14.70 -5.86
C ASP A 70 -25.94 13.58 -6.40
N ALA A 71 -26.11 13.50 -7.73
CA ALA A 71 -26.89 12.44 -8.36
C ALA A 71 -26.19 11.08 -8.28
N ALA A 72 -24.85 11.04 -8.41
CA ALA A 72 -24.04 9.84 -8.28
C ALA A 72 -24.02 9.33 -6.84
N GLU A 73 -23.82 10.22 -5.86
CA GLU A 73 -23.86 9.90 -4.42
C GLU A 73 -25.24 9.35 -4.03
N LYS A 74 -26.32 10.00 -4.48
CA LYS A 74 -27.68 9.50 -4.23
C LYS A 74 -27.96 8.15 -4.90
N ALA A 75 -27.41 7.91 -6.09
CA ALA A 75 -27.51 6.61 -6.75
C ALA A 75 -26.72 5.53 -6.01
N GLU A 76 -25.53 5.87 -5.49
CA GLU A 76 -24.72 4.96 -4.67
C GLU A 76 -25.40 4.65 -3.35
N GLU A 77 -25.94 5.64 -2.64
CA GLU A 77 -26.67 5.43 -1.39
C GLU A 77 -27.90 4.56 -1.62
N GLN A 78 -28.64 4.77 -2.72
CA GLN A 78 -29.75 3.89 -3.07
C GLN A 78 -29.28 2.47 -3.38
N ARG A 79 -28.14 2.29 -4.06
CA ARG A 79 -27.56 0.97 -4.31
C ARG A 79 -27.10 0.32 -3.02
N ARG A 80 -26.50 1.06 -2.09
CA ARG A 80 -26.09 0.59 -0.77
C ARG A 80 -27.30 0.16 0.05
N ARG A 81 -28.32 1.01 0.14
CA ARG A 81 -29.58 0.73 0.83
C ARG A 81 -30.31 -0.47 0.23
N LYS A 82 -30.35 -0.59 -1.10
CA LYS A 82 -30.93 -1.76 -1.79
C LYS A 82 -30.12 -3.02 -1.53
N ALA A 83 -28.79 -2.95 -1.50
CA ALA A 83 -27.93 -4.08 -1.18
C ALA A 83 -28.09 -4.53 0.28
N GLU A 84 -28.18 -3.59 1.22
CA GLU A 84 -28.46 -3.88 2.63
C GLU A 84 -29.84 -4.52 2.82
N ALA A 85 -30.89 -3.99 2.17
CA ALA A 85 -32.23 -4.56 2.21
C ALA A 85 -32.30 -5.96 1.56
N ALA A 86 -31.60 -6.17 0.45
CA ALA A 86 -31.50 -7.48 -0.19
C ALA A 86 -30.80 -8.49 0.73
N ARG A 87 -29.72 -8.08 1.41
CA ARG A 87 -29.01 -8.93 2.37
C ARG A 87 -29.88 -9.31 3.57
N GLU A 88 -30.70 -8.39 4.07
CA GLU A 88 -31.63 -8.67 5.16
C GLU A 88 -32.75 -9.63 4.71
N TYR A 89 -33.33 -9.40 3.53
CA TYR A 89 -34.32 -10.31 2.95
C TYR A 89 -33.76 -11.72 2.73
N GLU A 90 -32.55 -11.85 2.21
CA GLU A 90 -31.88 -13.15 2.07
C GLU A 90 -31.61 -13.81 3.42
N ALA A 91 -31.25 -13.04 4.45
CA ALA A 91 -31.07 -13.56 5.80
C ALA A 91 -32.39 -14.06 6.41
N GLU A 92 -33.50 -13.35 6.21
CA GLU A 92 -34.84 -13.78 6.61
C GLU A 92 -35.28 -15.04 5.85
N MET A 93 -35.13 -15.07 4.53
CA MET A 93 -35.47 -16.24 3.71
C MET A 93 -34.62 -17.45 4.09
N ALA A 94 -33.32 -17.27 4.34
CA ALA A 94 -32.44 -18.34 4.82
C ALA A 94 -32.79 -18.80 6.25
N ALA A 95 -33.33 -17.92 7.10
CA ALA A 95 -33.84 -18.29 8.42
C ALA A 95 -35.17 -19.07 8.32
N LEU A 96 -36.04 -18.72 7.37
CA LEU A 96 -37.28 -19.45 7.08
C LEU A 96 -37.00 -20.82 6.46
N ASP A 97 -35.98 -20.93 5.59
CA ASP A 97 -35.61 -22.19 4.91
C ASP A 97 -34.91 -23.18 5.88
N LYS A 98 -34.34 -22.68 6.98
CA LYS A 98 -33.72 -23.50 8.04
C LYS A 98 -34.69 -24.16 9.02
N GLY A 99 -36.00 -24.15 8.72
CA GLY A 99 -36.89 -25.23 9.18
C GLY A 99 -38.02 -24.80 10.11
N ALA A 100 -39.21 -24.71 9.55
CA ALA A 100 -40.46 -24.96 10.27
C ALA A 100 -41.15 -26.20 9.68
N PRO A 101 -41.62 -27.18 10.50
CA PRO A 101 -42.34 -28.33 9.99
C PRO A 101 -43.65 -27.88 9.32
N ALA A 102 -43.81 -28.22 8.04
CA ALA A 102 -44.85 -27.75 7.11
C ALA A 102 -46.31 -27.92 7.57
N LYS A 103 -46.56 -28.63 8.68
CA LYS A 103 -47.90 -28.87 9.26
C LYS A 103 -48.30 -27.88 10.36
N VAL A 104 -47.36 -27.15 10.98
CA VAL A 104 -47.66 -26.15 12.04
C VAL A 104 -47.78 -24.73 11.47
N ALA A 105 -47.05 -24.42 10.38
CA ALA A 105 -47.06 -23.12 9.72
C ALA A 105 -48.41 -22.73 9.09
N LYS A 106 -49.16 -23.69 8.50
CA LYS A 106 -50.49 -23.41 7.91
C LYS A 106 -51.55 -23.02 8.94
N ARG A 107 -51.53 -23.61 10.15
CA ARG A 107 -52.48 -23.26 11.24
C ARG A 107 -52.11 -21.95 11.94
N ALA A 108 -50.82 -21.63 12.07
CA ALA A 108 -50.36 -20.35 12.63
C ALA A 108 -50.65 -19.18 11.67
N ALA A 109 -50.33 -19.34 10.38
CA ALA A 109 -50.61 -18.33 9.35
C ALA A 109 -52.12 -18.07 9.19
N GLN A 110 -52.98 -19.09 9.26
CA GLN A 110 -54.43 -18.90 9.26
C GLN A 110 -54.93 -18.16 10.50
N LYS A 111 -54.38 -18.44 11.69
CA LYS A 111 -54.72 -17.71 12.92
C LYS A 111 -54.30 -16.25 12.85
N GLU A 112 -53.13 -15.94 12.31
CA GLU A 112 -52.63 -14.56 12.19
C GLU A 112 -53.38 -13.76 11.12
N VAL A 113 -53.67 -14.37 9.96
CA VAL A 113 -54.53 -13.75 8.94
C VAL A 113 -55.93 -13.49 9.50
N THR A 114 -56.52 -14.42 10.27
CA THR A 114 -57.83 -14.17 10.91
C THR A 114 -57.78 -13.09 11.98
N LYS A 115 -56.70 -13.01 12.78
CA LYS A 115 -56.53 -11.94 13.78
C LYS A 115 -56.35 -10.58 13.12
N ASN A 116 -55.64 -10.50 12.00
CA ASN A 116 -55.41 -9.24 11.28
C ASN A 116 -56.66 -8.81 10.49
N ILE A 117 -57.46 -9.74 9.96
CA ILE A 117 -58.76 -9.44 9.35
C ILE A 117 -59.79 -9.00 10.41
N VAL A 118 -59.84 -9.65 11.58
CA VAL A 118 -60.72 -9.27 12.69
C VAL A 118 -60.29 -7.93 13.31
N ALA A 119 -59.00 -7.67 13.47
CA ALA A 119 -58.49 -6.39 13.94
C ALA A 119 -58.63 -5.26 12.90
N GLY A 120 -58.59 -5.58 11.61
CA GLY A 120 -58.88 -4.66 10.51
C GLY A 120 -60.37 -4.35 10.32
N SER A 121 -61.26 -5.26 10.72
CA SER A 121 -62.72 -5.10 10.60
C SER A 121 -63.37 -4.22 11.67
N LEU A 122 -62.63 -3.82 12.73
CA LEU A 122 -63.16 -2.97 13.81
C LEU A 122 -62.83 -1.47 13.67
N LYS A 123 -62.26 -1.01 12.56
CA LYS A 123 -61.86 0.39 12.38
C LYS A 123 -62.51 1.06 11.18
N THR A 124 -63.81 1.27 11.29
CA THR A 124 -64.54 2.29 10.50
C THR A 124 -65.64 2.98 11.32
N HIS A 125 -65.27 3.85 12.25
CA HIS A 125 -65.86 5.20 12.46
C HIS A 125 -65.47 5.77 13.83
N SER A 126 -64.52 6.71 13.82
CA SER A 126 -64.73 8.02 14.44
C SER A 126 -63.62 8.94 13.95
N ARG A 127 -64.01 9.93 13.13
CA ARG A 127 -63.23 11.16 13.00
C ARG A 127 -63.28 11.84 14.35
N ASP A 128 -62.13 12.06 14.97
CA ASP A 128 -61.96 13.22 15.83
C ASP A 128 -60.59 13.85 15.57
N VAL A 129 -60.63 15.17 15.49
CA VAL A 129 -59.54 16.04 15.12
C VAL A 129 -58.88 16.53 16.40
N THR A 130 -57.68 16.07 16.70
CA THR A 130 -56.71 16.86 17.47
C THR A 130 -55.38 16.87 16.73
N ARG A 131 -55.10 18.05 16.18
CA ARG A 131 -53.97 18.41 15.35
C ARG A 131 -52.86 18.97 16.25
N MET A 132 -51.70 18.30 16.20
CA MET A 132 -50.35 18.72 16.64
C MET A 132 -50.04 18.74 18.13
N ASP A 133 -49.09 17.89 18.53
CA ASP A 133 -47.95 18.29 19.35
C ASP A 133 -46.72 17.47 18.94
N ILE A 134 -45.65 18.17 18.59
CA ILE A 134 -44.37 17.64 18.12
C ILE A 134 -43.46 17.45 19.35
N PRO A 135 -42.97 16.25 19.67
CA PRO A 135 -41.87 16.12 20.63
C PRO A 135 -40.56 16.58 19.97
N LEU A 136 -40.15 17.80 20.28
CA LEU A 136 -38.83 18.32 19.98
C LEU A 136 -37.86 17.84 21.07
N GLU A 137 -37.22 16.70 20.88
CA GLU A 137 -36.16 16.24 21.80
C GLU A 137 -34.78 16.71 21.31
N ASN A 138 -34.13 17.50 22.15
CA ASN A 138 -32.81 18.08 21.96
C ASN A 138 -31.70 17.02 22.20
N PRO A 139 -30.84 16.70 21.21
CA PRO A 139 -29.85 15.62 21.30
C PRO A 139 -28.59 15.93 22.16
N ASN A 140 -28.66 16.84 23.14
CA ASN A 140 -27.52 17.23 23.98
C ASN A 140 -27.72 16.97 25.50
N ARG A 141 -28.37 15.87 25.89
CA ARG A 141 -28.37 15.40 27.30
C ARG A 141 -27.77 14.01 27.40
N GLY A 142 -26.47 13.95 27.70
CA GLY A 142 -25.79 12.71 28.07
C GLY A 142 -26.13 12.28 29.50
N PRO A 143 -26.11 10.97 29.81
CA PRO A 143 -26.24 10.49 31.17
C PRO A 143 -24.87 10.49 31.87
N ALA A 144 -24.74 11.33 32.90
CA ALA A 144 -23.70 11.20 33.91
C ALA A 144 -24.27 10.47 35.14
N ALA A 145 -23.51 9.47 35.59
CA ALA A 145 -23.51 8.85 36.92
C ALA A 145 -24.77 8.09 37.37
N ALA A 146 -24.67 6.76 37.46
CA ALA A 146 -24.18 6.09 38.67
C ALA A 146 -24.40 4.57 38.59
N GLY A 147 -23.34 3.82 38.91
CA GLY A 147 -23.47 2.51 39.56
C GLY A 147 -23.19 1.26 38.71
N LEU A 148 -21.94 0.79 38.83
CA LEU A 148 -21.62 -0.48 39.49
C LEU A 148 -20.98 -1.60 38.62
N GLN A 149 -19.68 -1.76 38.87
CA GLN A 149 -18.89 -3.00 39.01
C GLN A 149 -18.15 -3.64 37.83
N ASP A 150 -16.83 -3.74 38.11
CA ASP A 150 -15.94 -4.88 37.89
C ASP A 150 -15.66 -5.31 36.46
N ASP A 151 -14.53 -4.84 35.93
CA ASP A 151 -13.48 -5.75 35.43
C ASP A 151 -12.16 -4.97 35.23
N MET A 152 -11.37 -4.88 36.30
CA MET A 152 -9.98 -4.39 36.24
C MET A 152 -9.09 -5.63 36.21
N GLY A 153 -8.85 -6.20 35.03
CA GLY A 153 -7.96 -7.36 34.91
C GLY A 153 -8.03 -8.06 33.57
N ASP A 154 -7.32 -7.54 32.57
CA ASP A 154 -6.40 -8.30 31.72
C ASP A 154 -6.05 -7.46 30.48
N ARG A 155 -4.96 -6.69 30.59
CA ARG A 155 -4.34 -6.01 29.46
C ARG A 155 -3.37 -6.99 28.79
N ALA A 156 -3.90 -8.12 28.35
CA ALA A 156 -3.18 -9.06 27.49
C ALA A 156 -3.11 -8.48 26.07
N ALA A 157 -1.92 -8.00 25.74
CA ALA A 157 -1.30 -7.95 24.42
C ALA A 157 -2.14 -8.52 23.25
N SER A 158 -3.08 -7.74 22.72
CA SER A 158 -3.63 -8.01 21.40
C SER A 158 -2.63 -7.54 20.35
N SER A 159 -1.79 -8.49 19.96
CA SER A 159 -0.84 -8.51 18.85
C SER A 159 -1.57 -8.50 17.49
N GLY A 160 -2.51 -7.59 17.28
CA GLY A 160 -3.34 -7.52 16.07
C GLY A 160 -2.84 -6.58 14.97
N GLY A 161 -1.64 -6.01 15.10
CA GLY A 161 -1.12 -4.98 14.18
C GLY A 161 0.02 -5.41 13.26
N ALA A 162 0.41 -6.69 13.24
CA ALA A 162 1.68 -7.12 12.63
C ALA A 162 1.55 -7.84 11.27
N ASP A 163 0.34 -8.15 10.80
CA ASP A 163 0.18 -8.91 9.55
C ASP A 163 -0.16 -8.06 8.32
N ARG A 164 -0.63 -6.81 8.52
CA ARG A 164 -0.88 -5.86 7.41
C ARG A 164 0.33 -5.04 6.99
N ALA A 165 1.51 -5.31 7.57
CA ALA A 165 2.78 -4.66 7.20
C ALA A 165 3.71 -5.56 6.38
N LYS A 166 3.37 -6.84 6.18
CA LYS A 166 4.20 -7.77 5.38
C LYS A 166 4.02 -7.60 3.86
N ASN A 167 2.92 -6.97 3.42
CA ASN A 167 2.63 -6.69 2.01
C ASN A 167 2.98 -5.28 1.55
N GLN A 168 3.70 -4.50 2.37
CA GLN A 168 4.48 -3.40 1.80
C GLN A 168 5.73 -4.02 1.22
N THR A 169 5.84 -4.05 -0.10
CA THR A 169 7.06 -4.43 -0.82
C THR A 169 8.17 -3.49 -0.37
N VAL A 170 8.86 -3.86 0.70
CA VAL A 170 10.06 -3.17 1.16
C VAL A 170 10.98 -3.12 -0.05
N PRO A 171 11.41 -1.93 -0.51
CA PRO A 171 12.25 -1.83 -1.68
C PRO A 171 13.38 -2.83 -1.55
N ASP A 172 13.50 -3.72 -2.54
CA ASP A 172 14.36 -4.90 -2.44
C ASP A 172 15.80 -4.47 -2.08
N ASP A 173 16.21 -3.24 -2.36
CA ASP A 173 17.51 -2.68 -1.98
C ASP A 173 17.83 -2.62 -0.46
N ARG A 174 16.83 -2.58 0.45
CA ARG A 174 17.09 -2.23 1.88
C ARG A 174 17.92 -3.26 2.65
N HIS A 175 18.01 -4.51 2.21
CA HIS A 175 18.68 -5.60 2.96
C HIS A 175 19.57 -6.52 2.14
N ILE A 176 20.22 -6.00 1.09
CA ILE A 176 21.11 -6.79 0.23
C ILE A 176 22.18 -7.55 1.03
N GLY A 177 22.78 -6.94 2.06
CA GLY A 177 23.79 -7.59 2.89
C GLY A 177 23.25 -8.77 3.71
N LYS A 178 22.00 -8.72 4.20
CA LYS A 178 21.38 -9.84 4.92
C LYS A 178 21.00 -10.95 3.94
N ARG A 179 20.44 -10.61 2.77
CA ARG A 179 20.11 -11.58 1.72
C ARG A 179 21.34 -12.29 1.19
N ALA A 180 22.42 -11.56 0.90
CA ALA A 180 23.68 -12.14 0.45
C ALA A 180 24.22 -13.19 1.43
N ARG A 181 24.09 -12.94 2.75
CA ARG A 181 24.50 -13.91 3.79
C ARG A 181 23.62 -15.16 3.80
N VAL A 182 22.31 -15.00 3.67
CA VAL A 182 21.37 -16.14 3.64
C VAL A 182 21.57 -16.96 2.36
N ALA A 183 21.67 -16.29 1.21
CA ALA A 183 21.89 -16.93 -0.07
C ALA A 183 23.26 -17.64 -0.13
N TYR A 184 24.32 -17.02 0.43
CA TYR A 184 25.61 -17.68 0.56
C TYR A 184 25.55 -18.95 1.42
N ARG A 185 24.82 -18.94 2.54
CA ARG A 185 24.64 -20.15 3.38
C ARG A 185 23.94 -21.27 2.60
N LYS A 186 22.87 -20.96 1.88
CA LYS A 186 22.17 -21.92 1.03
C LYS A 186 23.09 -22.48 -0.06
N PHE A 187 23.86 -21.61 -0.71
CA PHE A 187 24.83 -22.00 -1.73
C PHE A 187 25.92 -22.92 -1.15
N VAL A 188 26.40 -22.63 0.05
CA VAL A 188 27.36 -23.47 0.76
C VAL A 188 26.77 -24.84 1.07
N GLU A 189 25.55 -24.92 1.57
CA GLU A 189 24.89 -26.19 1.90
C GLU A 189 24.72 -27.10 0.68
N GLN A 190 24.37 -26.53 -0.48
CA GLN A 190 24.19 -27.27 -1.73
C GLN A 190 25.52 -27.75 -2.35
N ASN A 191 26.55 -26.90 -2.35
CA ASN A 191 27.82 -27.19 -3.03
C ASN A 191 28.84 -27.91 -2.14
N MET A 192 28.71 -27.81 -0.81
CA MET A 192 29.59 -28.50 0.13
C MET A 192 29.69 -30.02 -0.06
N PRO A 193 28.59 -30.80 -0.22
CA PRO A 193 28.69 -32.24 -0.41
C PRO A 193 29.37 -32.61 -1.74
N LEU A 194 29.08 -31.88 -2.82
CA LEU A 194 29.68 -32.12 -4.15
C LEU A 194 31.20 -31.91 -4.11
N LEU A 195 31.64 -30.76 -3.59
CA LEU A 195 33.07 -30.45 -3.55
C LEU A 195 33.86 -31.36 -2.60
N LYS A 196 33.22 -31.87 -1.54
CA LYS A 196 33.84 -32.84 -0.61
C LYS A 196 34.01 -34.23 -1.23
N GLN A 197 33.12 -34.62 -2.14
CA GLN A 197 33.20 -35.91 -2.84
C GLN A 197 34.33 -35.90 -3.87
N ASP A 198 34.45 -34.80 -4.63
CA ASP A 198 35.42 -34.72 -5.72
C ASP A 198 36.85 -34.43 -5.25
N LYS A 199 37.03 -33.69 -4.14
CA LYS A 199 38.34 -33.15 -3.73
C LYS A 199 38.58 -33.26 -2.22
N LYS A 200 39.61 -33.99 -1.81
CA LYS A 200 40.13 -34.04 -0.42
C LYS A 200 40.97 -32.80 -0.05
N LEU A 201 40.44 -31.60 -0.33
CA LEU A 201 41.11 -30.33 -0.02
C LEU A 201 40.88 -29.92 1.44
N ARG A 202 41.78 -29.10 2.01
CA ARG A 202 41.60 -28.53 3.34
C ARG A 202 40.34 -27.66 3.34
N ARG A 203 39.59 -27.65 4.45
CA ARG A 203 38.33 -26.87 4.58
C ARG A 203 38.49 -25.40 4.17
N SER A 204 39.63 -24.75 4.47
CA SER A 204 39.88 -23.37 4.05
C SER A 204 39.88 -23.22 2.53
N GLN A 205 40.58 -24.09 1.81
CA GLN A 205 40.67 -24.06 0.35
C GLN A 205 39.31 -24.36 -0.31
N LEU A 206 38.51 -25.26 0.30
CA LEU A 206 37.13 -25.49 -0.14
C LEU A 206 36.26 -24.23 0.01
N MET A 207 36.39 -23.51 1.14
CA MET A 207 35.67 -22.25 1.34
C MET A 207 36.13 -21.16 0.37
N ASP A 208 37.42 -21.08 0.05
CA ASP A 208 37.96 -20.10 -0.90
C ASP A 208 37.48 -20.36 -2.34
N MET A 209 37.47 -21.63 -2.78
CA MET A 209 36.90 -22.02 -4.07
C MET A 209 35.40 -21.73 -4.13
N LEU A 210 34.69 -22.05 -3.07
CA LEU A 210 33.26 -21.82 -2.97
C LEU A 210 32.93 -20.33 -2.98
N TRP A 211 33.74 -19.51 -2.32
CA TRP A 211 33.64 -18.05 -2.40
C TRP A 211 33.89 -17.54 -3.82
N ALA A 212 34.89 -18.07 -4.53
CA ALA A 212 35.16 -17.71 -5.92
C ALA A 212 34.00 -18.09 -6.86
N MET A 213 33.39 -19.27 -6.67
CA MET A 213 32.19 -19.68 -7.40
C MET A 213 31.00 -18.78 -7.06
N TRP A 214 30.84 -18.43 -5.78
CA TRP A 214 29.79 -17.54 -5.30
C TRP A 214 29.87 -16.12 -5.90
N GLN A 215 31.08 -15.55 -6.03
CA GLN A 215 31.26 -14.23 -6.64
C GLN A 215 30.78 -14.16 -8.09
N LYS A 216 30.75 -15.30 -8.80
CA LYS A 216 30.30 -15.42 -10.20
C LYS A 216 28.88 -15.98 -10.33
N SER A 217 28.28 -16.41 -9.24
CA SER A 217 26.97 -17.07 -9.27
C SER A 217 25.85 -16.06 -9.49
N PRO A 218 24.84 -16.37 -10.32
CA PRO A 218 23.65 -15.52 -10.48
C PRO A 218 22.79 -15.48 -9.21
N GLU A 219 22.98 -16.41 -8.26
CA GLU A 219 22.31 -16.38 -6.95
C GLU A 219 22.82 -15.26 -6.03
N ASN A 220 23.94 -14.63 -6.39
CA ASN A 220 24.49 -13.54 -5.61
C ASN A 220 23.68 -12.25 -5.87
N PRO A 221 23.01 -11.67 -4.86
CA PRO A 221 22.21 -10.47 -5.06
C PRO A 221 23.04 -9.24 -5.49
N PHE A 222 24.37 -9.27 -5.31
CA PHE A 222 25.25 -8.24 -5.87
C PHE A 222 25.43 -8.38 -7.38
N VAL A 223 25.48 -9.61 -7.90
CA VAL A 223 25.59 -9.90 -9.34
C VAL A 223 24.27 -9.56 -10.02
N GLN A 224 23.13 -10.03 -9.47
CA GLN A 224 21.80 -9.68 -9.98
C GLN A 224 21.60 -8.16 -10.07
N ARG A 225 22.04 -7.40 -9.07
CA ARG A 225 21.94 -5.94 -9.10
C ARG A 225 22.85 -5.31 -10.15
N ALA A 226 24.03 -5.89 -10.39
CA ALA A 226 24.93 -5.42 -11.43
C ALA A 226 24.34 -5.70 -12.82
N GLU A 227 23.79 -6.89 -13.03
CA GLU A 227 23.09 -7.30 -14.25
C GLU A 227 21.87 -6.42 -14.51
N ASN A 228 20.98 -6.24 -13.53
CA ASN A 228 19.81 -5.38 -13.67
C ASN A 228 20.19 -3.94 -14.06
N ARG A 229 21.27 -3.39 -13.48
CA ARG A 229 21.76 -2.07 -13.89
C ARG A 229 22.37 -2.05 -15.28
N ALA A 230 23.08 -3.10 -15.66
CA ALA A 230 23.62 -3.24 -17.01
C ALA A 230 22.49 -3.36 -18.04
N GLU A 231 21.43 -4.11 -17.73
CA GLU A 231 20.22 -4.22 -18.53
C GLU A 231 19.47 -2.89 -18.62
N GLU A 232 19.31 -2.16 -17.52
CA GLU A 232 18.72 -0.82 -17.52
C GLU A 232 19.55 0.16 -18.35
N ALA A 233 20.87 0.11 -18.26
CA ALA A 233 21.77 0.93 -19.06
C ALA A 233 21.68 0.58 -20.55
N LEU A 234 21.63 -0.72 -20.89
CA LEU A 234 21.40 -1.18 -22.26
C LEU A 234 20.04 -0.73 -22.75
N ARG A 235 18.97 -0.94 -21.97
CA ARG A 235 17.62 -0.51 -22.29
C ARG A 235 17.57 0.99 -22.55
N ARG A 236 18.19 1.80 -21.70
CA ARG A 236 18.30 3.25 -21.90
C ARG A 236 19.06 3.57 -23.19
N LYS A 237 20.20 2.91 -23.43
CA LYS A 237 20.98 3.08 -24.66
C LYS A 237 20.13 2.77 -25.91
N TRP A 238 19.36 1.68 -25.89
CA TRP A 238 18.43 1.33 -26.98
C TRP A 238 17.34 2.39 -27.20
N PHE A 239 16.83 3.02 -26.13
CA PHE A 239 15.85 4.11 -26.25
C PHE A 239 16.46 5.44 -26.70
N GLU A 240 17.72 5.70 -26.37
CA GLU A 240 18.45 6.94 -26.73
C GLU A 240 18.95 6.87 -28.18
N GLU A 241 19.51 5.73 -28.59
CA GLU A 241 20.05 5.53 -29.95
C GLU A 241 18.93 5.45 -31.01
N GLY A 242 17.74 4.94 -30.66
CA GLY A 242 16.58 4.95 -31.56
C GLY A 242 15.86 6.30 -31.69
N SER A 243 16.25 7.32 -30.92
CA SER A 243 15.68 8.68 -31.02
C SER A 243 16.48 9.59 -31.96
N ASP A 244 17.70 9.22 -32.31
CA ASP A 244 18.60 10.04 -33.12
C ASP A 244 18.50 9.72 -34.63
N ASP A 245 17.99 8.55 -35.01
CA ASP A 245 17.86 8.13 -36.42
C ASP A 245 16.69 8.82 -37.16
N ASP A 246 15.65 9.31 -36.46
CA ASP A 246 14.52 10.02 -37.08
C ASP A 246 14.75 11.53 -37.24
N ALA A 247 15.88 12.08 -36.75
CA ALA A 247 16.17 13.52 -36.78
C ALA A 247 17.16 13.94 -37.90
N ALA A 248 17.60 13.00 -38.74
CA ALA A 248 18.58 13.25 -39.82
C ALA A 248 17.97 13.26 -41.23
N GLU A 249 16.66 13.07 -41.38
CA GLU A 249 15.92 13.16 -42.64
C GLU A 249 14.84 14.25 -42.56
N GLU A 250 15.25 15.52 -42.41
CA GLU A 250 14.43 16.67 -42.84
C GLU A 250 15.31 17.85 -43.32
#